data_AF-A0A822XD93-F1
#
_entry.id   AF-A0A822XD93-F1
#
_cell.length_a   1.000
_cell.length_b   1.000
_cell.length_c   1.000
_cell.angle_alpha   90.00
_cell.angle_beta   90.00
_cell.angle_gamma   90.00
#
_symmetry.space_group_name_H-M   'P 1'
#
loop_
_entity.id
_entity.type
_entity.pdbx_description
1 polymer ?
#
loop_
_entity_poly.entity_id
_entity_poly.type
_entity_poly.pdbx_seq_one_letter_code
_entity_poly.pdbx_strand_id
1 'polypeptide(L)'
;MFHRYEYRWSDGVQIKKPIEVSTPKYVEYLMDWVESQLDDESIFPQKLGAPFPSNFRDVVKTIFKRLFRVYAHIYHSHFQKILSLKEEVHLNTCFNHFILFTWAYTRYTSHRIKPFTIPYKIG
;
A
#
# COMPACT_ATOMS: atom_id res chain seq x y z
N MET A 1 20.25 11.36 13.83
CA MET A 1 19.10 12.29 13.84
C MET A 1 17.95 11.58 13.13
N PHE A 2 17.06 10.91 13.86
CA PHE A 2 15.95 10.17 13.24
C PHE A 2 14.88 11.16 12.80
N HIS A 3 14.64 11.30 11.50
CA HIS A 3 13.50 12.07 11.02
C HIS A 3 12.22 11.37 11.45
N ARG A 4 11.45 12.04 12.31
CA ARG A 4 10.10 11.62 12.70
C ARG A 4 9.23 11.77 11.44
N TYR A 5 8.87 10.65 10.81
CA TYR A 5 7.91 10.68 9.73
C TYR A 5 6.54 11.04 10.31
N GLU A 6 6.02 12.21 9.91
CA GLU A 6 4.66 12.63 10.26
C GLU A 6 3.64 11.85 9.43
N TYR A 7 2.76 11.11 10.09
CA TYR A 7 1.67 10.39 9.45
C TYR A 7 0.39 11.21 9.58
N ARG A 8 -0.13 11.66 8.45
CA ARG A 8 -1.42 12.36 8.37
C ARG A 8 -2.43 11.52 7.62
N TRP A 9 -3.61 11.32 8.23
CA TRP A 9 -4.69 10.51 7.69
C TRP A 9 -5.84 11.37 7.17
N SER A 10 -6.33 11.03 5.97
CA SER A 10 -7.60 11.52 5.42
C SER A 10 -8.18 10.46 4.49
N ASP A 11 -9.44 10.09 4.68
CA ASP A 11 -10.16 9.17 3.81
C ASP A 11 -10.92 9.89 2.67
N GLY A 12 -11.01 11.23 2.73
CA GLY A 12 -11.73 12.05 1.75
C GLY A 12 -13.26 12.00 1.90
N VAL A 13 -13.77 11.17 2.81
CA VAL A 13 -15.21 10.94 3.04
C VAL A 13 -15.60 11.45 4.42
N GLN A 14 -15.17 10.78 5.49
CA GLN A 14 -15.46 11.17 6.87
C GLN A 14 -14.45 12.22 7.38
N ILE A 15 -13.17 12.05 7.02
CA ILE A 15 -12.06 12.92 7.39
C ILE A 15 -11.50 13.57 6.13
N LYS A 16 -12.08 14.72 5.77
CA LYS A 16 -11.69 15.49 4.58
C LYS A 16 -10.39 16.28 4.75
N LYS A 17 -10.06 16.68 5.98
CA LYS A 17 -8.81 17.39 6.30
C LYS A 17 -7.82 16.40 6.94
N PRO A 18 -6.58 16.27 6.45
CA PRO A 18 -5.60 15.38 7.03
C PRO A 18 -5.36 15.68 8.51
N ILE A 19 -5.64 14.70 9.37
CA ILE A 19 -5.38 14.77 10.81
C ILE A 19 -4.06 14.09 11.13
N GLU A 20 -3.31 14.66 12.07
CA GLU A 20 -2.12 14.00 12.61
C GLU A 20 -2.55 12.89 13.57
N VAL A 21 -1.97 11.71 13.41
CA VAL A 21 -2.27 10.54 14.23
C VAL A 21 -0.98 9.79 14.56
N SER A 22 -1.01 9.04 15.67
CA SER A 22 0.08 8.11 15.97
C SER A 22 0.19 7.04 14.88
N THR A 23 1.39 6.48 14.68
CA THR A 23 1.57 5.48 13.62
C THR A 23 0.68 4.23 13.77
N PRO A 24 0.48 3.65 14.98
CA PRO A 24 -0.47 2.56 15.14
C PRO A 24 -1.89 2.94 14.72
N LYS A 25 -2.35 4.14 15.11
CA LYS A 25 -3.68 4.64 14.74
C LYS A 25 -3.80 4.89 13.23
N TYR A 26 -2.72 5.35 12.58
CA TYR A 26 -2.67 5.48 11.13
C TYR A 26 -2.84 4.12 10.44
N VAL A 27 -2.15 3.08 10.92
CA VAL A 27 -2.24 1.73 10.35
C VAL A 27 -3.64 1.15 10.54
N GLU A 28 -4.24 1.32 11.71
CA GLU A 28 -5.63 0.92 12.00
C GLU A 28 -6.61 1.56 11.01
N TYR A 29 -6.64 2.91 10.93
CA TYR A 29 -7.51 3.62 9.97
C TYR A 29 -7.25 3.23 8.52
N LEU A 30 -6.01 2.91 8.18
CA LEU A 30 -5.65 2.46 6.84
C LEU A 30 -6.26 1.09 6.54
N MET A 31 -6.16 0.14 7.46
CA MET A 31 -6.70 -1.20 7.25
C MET A 31 -8.23 -1.17 7.21
N ASP A 32 -8.87 -0.47 8.14
CA ASP A 32 -10.34 -0.29 8.14
C ASP A 32 -10.83 0.35 6.84
N TRP A 33 -10.10 1.36 6.35
CA TRP A 33 -10.44 2.00 5.08
C TRP A 33 -10.26 1.04 3.91
N VAL A 34 -9.16 0.28 3.84
CA VAL A 34 -8.95 -0.71 2.76
C VAL A 34 -10.07 -1.75 2.77
N GLU A 35 -10.43 -2.29 3.94
CA GLU A 35 -11.54 -3.24 4.10
C GLU A 35 -12.85 -2.64 3.57
N SER A 36 -13.19 -1.40 3.98
CA SER A 36 -14.39 -0.73 3.47
C SER A 36 -14.40 -0.53 1.95
N GLN A 37 -13.24 -0.39 1.30
CA GLN A 37 -13.18 -0.30 -0.16
C GLN A 37 -13.39 -1.67 -0.82
N LEU A 38 -12.90 -2.75 -0.20
CA LEU A 38 -13.03 -4.12 -0.71
C LEU A 38 -14.45 -4.65 -0.56
N ASP A 39 -15.15 -4.25 0.50
CA ASP A 39 -16.54 -4.64 0.78
C ASP A 39 -17.57 -3.83 -0.02
N ASP A 40 -17.17 -2.70 -0.60
CA ASP A 40 -18.05 -1.88 -1.44
C ASP A 40 -18.29 -2.54 -2.80
N GLU A 41 -19.47 -3.15 -2.98
CA GLU A 41 -19.87 -3.81 -4.23
C GLU A 41 -19.86 -2.87 -5.46
N SER A 42 -19.92 -1.55 -5.25
CA SER A 42 -19.81 -0.58 -6.35
C SER A 42 -18.36 -0.45 -6.85
N ILE A 43 -17.38 -0.80 -6.02
CA ILE A 43 -15.95 -0.82 -6.33
C ILE A 43 -15.50 -2.23 -6.73
N PHE A 44 -15.88 -3.23 -5.94
CA PHE A 44 -15.56 -4.65 -6.14
C PHE A 44 -16.86 -5.47 -6.31
N PRO A 45 -17.38 -5.58 -7.55
CA PRO A 45 -18.61 -6.31 -7.79
C PRO A 45 -18.47 -7.79 -7.42
N GLN A 46 -19.37 -8.31 -6.59
CA GLN A 46 -19.37 -9.71 -6.16
C GLN A 46 -20.15 -10.63 -7.12
N LYS A 47 -21.01 -10.06 -7.96
CA LYS A 47 -21.82 -10.79 -8.94
C LYS A 47 -21.00 -11.09 -10.19
N LEU A 48 -21.00 -12.35 -10.60
CA LEU A 48 -20.37 -12.79 -11.85
C LEU A 48 -20.94 -11.99 -13.04
N GLY A 49 -20.05 -11.41 -13.84
CA GLY A 49 -20.42 -10.61 -15.02
C GLY A 49 -20.75 -9.14 -14.75
N ALA A 50 -20.77 -8.70 -13.49
CA ALA A 50 -20.92 -7.28 -13.19
C ALA A 50 -19.63 -6.51 -13.57
N PRO A 51 -19.74 -5.35 -14.25
CA PRO A 51 -18.57 -4.58 -14.66
C PRO A 51 -17.95 -3.83 -13.47
N PHE A 52 -16.63 -3.74 -13.44
CA PHE A 52 -15.92 -2.84 -12.54
C PHE A 52 -16.19 -1.37 -12.90
N PRO A 53 -16.17 -0.44 -11.93
CA PRO A 53 -16.39 0.97 -12.22
C PRO A 53 -15.22 1.56 -13.02
N SER A 54 -15.49 2.66 -13.73
CA SER A 54 -14.48 3.31 -14.61
C SER A 54 -13.25 3.82 -13.84
N ASN A 55 -13.40 4.14 -12.55
CA ASN A 55 -12.32 4.60 -11.67
C ASN A 55 -11.65 3.46 -10.88
N PHE A 56 -12.01 2.19 -11.10
CA PHE A 56 -11.51 1.04 -10.34
C PHE A 56 -9.98 1.03 -10.22
N ARG A 57 -9.30 1.27 -11.34
CA ARG A 57 -7.84 1.34 -11.42
C ARG A 57 -7.26 2.38 -10.46
N ASP A 58 -7.89 3.54 -10.33
CA ASP A 58 -7.38 4.62 -9.48
C ASP A 58 -7.64 4.36 -8.01
N VAL A 59 -8.74 3.66 -7.69
CA VAL A 59 -8.99 3.13 -6.34
C VAL A 59 -7.92 2.11 -5.95
N VAL A 60 -7.67 1.10 -6.80
CA VAL A 60 -6.64 0.08 -6.55
C VAL A 60 -5.25 0.70 -6.40
N LYS A 61 -4.86 1.65 -7.27
CA LYS A 61 -3.59 2.39 -7.12
C LYS A 61 -3.50 3.09 -5.76
N THR A 62 -4.60 3.67 -5.28
CA THR A 62 -4.65 4.37 -4.00
C THR A 62 -4.48 3.41 -2.83
N ILE A 63 -5.14 2.24 -2.87
CA ILE A 63 -4.97 1.15 -1.91
C ILE A 63 -3.50 0.73 -1.84
N PHE A 64 -2.89 0.39 -2.98
CA PHE A 64 -1.49 -0.04 -3.02
C PHE A 64 -0.52 1.05 -2.54
N LYS A 65 -0.74 2.32 -2.91
CA LYS A 65 0.08 3.44 -2.42
C LYS A 65 0.01 3.59 -0.90
N ARG A 66 -1.17 3.36 -0.30
CA ARG A 66 -1.36 3.39 1.15
C ARG A 66 -0.68 2.19 1.81
N LEU A 67 -0.89 0.97 1.31
CA LEU A 67 -0.23 -0.25 1.83
C LEU A 67 1.30 -0.18 1.76
N PHE A 68 1.86 0.43 0.71
CA PHE A 68 3.31 0.64 0.61
C PHE A 68 3.87 1.46 1.79
N ARG A 69 3.12 2.43 2.32
CA ARG A 69 3.55 3.21 3.50
C ARG A 69 3.65 2.35 4.74
N VAL A 70 2.81 1.32 4.86
CA VAL A 70 2.86 0.36 5.97
C VAL A 70 4.14 -0.48 5.88
N TYR A 71 4.45 -1.03 4.69
CA TYR A 71 5.71 -1.74 4.46
C TYR A 71 6.92 -0.85 4.78
N ALA A 72 6.97 0.37 4.25
CA ALA A 72 8.05 1.30 4.52
C ALA A 72 8.20 1.59 6.02
N HIS A 73 7.10 1.73 6.75
CA HIS A 73 7.13 1.92 8.20
C HIS A 73 7.71 0.70 8.93
N ILE A 74 7.31 -0.51 8.56
CA ILE A 74 7.81 -1.76 9.16
C ILE A 74 9.32 -1.89 8.94
N TYR A 75 9.79 -1.72 7.70
CA TYR A 75 11.22 -1.79 7.38
C TYR A 75 12.05 -0.71 8.08
N HIS A 76 11.53 0.51 8.18
CA HIS A 76 12.29 1.61 8.79
C HIS A 76 12.30 1.54 10.32
N SER A 77 11.17 1.20 10.95
CA SER A 77 10.97 1.42 12.40
C SER A 77 10.88 0.13 13.21
N HIS A 78 10.57 -1.01 12.58
CA HIS A 78 10.31 -2.27 13.28
C HIS A 78 11.16 -3.45 12.78
N PHE A 79 12.08 -3.23 11.83
CA PHE A 79 12.84 -4.31 11.21
C PHE A 79 13.67 -5.12 12.22
N GLN A 80 14.26 -4.47 13.22
CA GLN A 80 14.98 -5.17 14.30
C GLN A 80 14.07 -6.14 15.06
N LYS A 81 12.81 -5.77 15.28
CA LYS A 81 11.81 -6.65 15.90
C LYS A 81 11.46 -7.83 14.99
N ILE A 82 11.33 -7.59 13.68
CA ILE A 82 11.09 -8.66 12.68
C ILE A 82 12.24 -9.67 12.67
N LEU A 83 13.50 -9.21 12.70
CA LEU A 83 14.67 -10.09 12.82
C LEU A 83 14.66 -10.92 14.10
N SER A 84 14.25 -10.31 15.24
CA SER A 84 14.16 -11.05 16.51
C SER A 84 13.11 -12.15 16.49
N LEU A 85 12.08 -12.01 15.65
CA LEU A 85 11.03 -13.01 15.45
C LEU A 85 11.39 -14.04 14.37
N LYS A 86 12.50 -13.84 13.62
CA LYS A 86 12.92 -14.65 12.47
C LYS A 86 11.88 -14.66 11.32
N GLU A 87 11.18 -13.55 11.15
CA GLU A 87 10.09 -13.38 10.18
C GLU A 87 10.51 -12.57 8.95
N GLU A 88 11.80 -12.23 8.82
CA GLU A 88 12.32 -11.38 7.74
C GLU A 88 12.13 -12.01 6.36
N VAL A 89 12.20 -13.34 6.25
CA VAL A 89 11.99 -14.06 4.99
C VAL A 89 10.55 -13.92 4.52
N HIS A 90 9.59 -14.01 5.45
CA HIS A 90 8.17 -13.84 5.16
C HIS A 90 7.88 -12.40 4.72
N LEU A 91 8.37 -11.41 5.48
CA LEU A 91 8.22 -10.00 5.13
C LEU A 91 8.80 -9.68 3.74
N ASN A 92 10.04 -10.15 3.47
CA ASN A 92 10.71 -9.93 2.19
C ASN A 92 10.00 -10.61 1.03
N THR A 93 9.47 -11.82 1.24
CA THR A 93 8.73 -12.55 0.20
C THR A 93 7.43 -11.82 -0.16
N CYS A 94 6.64 -11.43 0.86
CA CYS A 94 5.42 -10.65 0.67
C CYS A 94 5.70 -9.30 0.00
N PHE A 95 6.75 -8.59 0.43
CA PHE A 95 7.13 -7.31 -0.14
C PHE A 95 7.64 -7.43 -1.58
N ASN A 96 8.45 -8.44 -1.89
CA ASN A 96 8.90 -8.71 -3.25
C ASN A 96 7.72 -9.00 -4.19
N HIS A 97 6.77 -9.83 -3.75
CA HIS A 97 5.56 -10.09 -4.52
C HIS A 97 4.74 -8.80 -4.75
N PHE A 98 4.58 -7.98 -3.71
CA PHE A 98 3.91 -6.69 -3.81
C PHE A 98 4.58 -5.75 -4.84
N ILE A 99 5.91 -5.63 -4.82
CA ILE A 99 6.66 -4.79 -5.76
C ILE A 99 6.57 -5.35 -7.18
N LEU A 100 6.75 -6.66 -7.36
CA LEU A 100 6.63 -7.30 -8.68
C LEU A 100 5.24 -7.11 -9.27
N PHE A 101 4.18 -7.25 -8.46
CA PHE A 101 2.81 -7.04 -8.89
C PHE A 101 2.57 -5.58 -9.31
N THR A 102 2.97 -4.61 -8.49
CA THR A 102 2.81 -3.17 -8.81
C THR A 102 3.62 -2.76 -10.04
N TRP A 103 4.82 -3.32 -10.21
CA TRP A 103 5.67 -3.08 -11.36
C TRP A 103 5.10 -3.69 -12.64
N ALA A 104 4.68 -4.96 -12.59
CA ALA A 104 4.03 -5.63 -13.71
C ALA A 104 2.77 -4.86 -14.12
N TYR A 105 1.90 -4.51 -13.17
CA TYR A 105 0.71 -3.71 -13.43
C TYR A 105 1.04 -2.37 -14.07
N THR A 106 2.05 -1.66 -13.57
CA THR A 106 2.51 -0.41 -14.19
C THR A 106 2.96 -0.67 -15.63
N ARG A 107 3.76 -1.71 -15.90
CA ARG A 107 4.28 -2.04 -17.24
C ARG A 107 3.26 -2.49 -18.26
N TYR A 108 2.33 -3.37 -17.90
CA TYR A 108 1.25 -3.78 -18.81
C TYR A 108 0.40 -2.59 -19.24
N THR A 109 0.40 -1.54 -18.43
CA THR A 109 -0.40 -0.33 -18.65
C THR A 109 0.42 0.80 -19.26
N SER A 110 1.75 0.70 -19.11
CA SER A 110 2.80 1.50 -19.72
C SER A 110 3.44 0.80 -20.93
N HIS A 111 2.64 0.16 -21.81
CA HIS A 111 2.99 0.11 -23.24
C HIS A 111 3.13 1.53 -23.86
N ARG A 112 3.00 2.57 -23.05
CA ARG A 112 3.60 3.89 -23.22
C ARG A 112 4.60 4.17 -22.08
N ILE A 113 5.90 4.17 -22.40
CA ILE A 113 7.04 4.85 -21.72
C ILE A 113 7.87 4.02 -20.69
N LYS A 114 9.20 4.28 -20.77
CA LYS A 114 10.39 3.44 -20.47
C LYS A 114 10.64 3.02 -19.00
N PRO A 115 11.44 1.94 -18.79
CA PRO A 115 11.83 1.40 -17.48
C PRO A 115 12.45 2.42 -16.52
N PHE A 116 11.98 2.42 -15.26
CA PHE A 116 12.74 2.92 -14.12
C PHE A 116 13.70 1.81 -13.64
N THR A 117 14.99 2.12 -13.55
CA THR A 117 16.04 1.21 -13.10
C THR A 117 16.06 1.18 -11.57
N ILE A 118 15.89 0.00 -10.96
CA ILE A 118 16.07 -0.20 -9.52
C ILE A 118 17.58 -0.27 -9.26
N PRO A 119 18.17 0.55 -8.36
CA PRO A 119 19.56 0.38 -7.98
C PRO A 119 19.68 -0.86 -7.08
N TYR A 120 20.13 -1.97 -7.66
CA TYR A 120 20.69 -3.08 -6.90
C TYR A 120 21.98 -2.61 -6.22
N LYS A 121 21.90 -2.26 -4.94
CA LYS A 121 23.01 -2.41 -3.98
C LYS A 121 22.43 -2.76 -2.62
N ILE A 122 22.22 -4.06 -2.41
CA ILE A 122 22.25 -4.65 -1.08
C ILE A 122 23.59 -5.38 -1.06
N GLY A 123 24.41 -5.06 -0.05
CA GLY A 123 25.79 -5.53 0.08
C GLY A 123 25.91 -7.03 0.33
#